data_AF-A0A9E3AQM4-F1
#
_entry.id   AF-A0A9E3AQM4-F1
#
_cell.length_a   1.000
_cell.length_b   1.000
_cell.length_c   1.000
_cell.angle_alpha   90.00
_cell.angle_beta   90.00
_cell.angle_gamma   90.00
#
_symmetry.space_group_name_H-M   'P 1'
#
loop_
_entity.id
_entity.type
_entity.pdbx_description
1 polymer ?
#
loop_
_entity_poly.entity_id
_entity_poly.type
_entity_poly.pdbx_seq_one_letter_code
_entity_poly.pdbx_strand_id
1 'polypeptide(L)'
;MKTLGEKPSDRHEAARKLVTAGGGKLISFYRTLSEGPGVLIIFESDPITAAAINAVAVAGGALMDVKFTRLWSDEEVTSIRKKRKEIEGAYKPPG
;
A
#
# COMPACT_ATOMS: atom_id res chain seq x y z
N MET A 1 20.57 5.82 17.72
CA MET A 1 19.13 5.65 18.00
C MET A 1 18.59 6.99 18.50
N LYS A 2 18.03 7.82 17.60
CA LYS A 2 17.48 9.13 17.96
C LYS A 2 16.10 8.92 18.58
N THR A 3 15.88 9.56 19.70
CA THR A 3 14.75 9.43 20.62
C THR A 3 13.43 9.72 19.92
N LEU A 4 12.47 8.81 20.07
CA LEU A 4 11.06 8.97 19.69
C LEU A 4 10.35 9.92 20.69
N GLY A 5 10.93 11.11 20.90
CA GLY A 5 10.54 12.05 21.97
C GLY A 5 10.53 13.53 21.59
N GLU A 6 10.96 13.92 20.39
CA GLU A 6 11.02 15.34 20.01
C GLU A 6 10.12 15.63 18.81
N LYS A 7 8.92 16.16 19.13
CA LYS A 7 7.79 16.51 18.25
C LYS A 7 7.01 15.31 17.71
N PRO A 8 5.76 15.08 18.18
CA PRO A 8 4.85 14.19 17.46
C PRO A 8 4.68 14.74 16.04
N SER A 9 5.30 14.10 15.06
CA SER A 9 5.10 14.46 13.65
C SER A 9 3.71 13.99 13.23
N ASP A 10 2.98 14.85 12.56
CA ASP A 10 1.71 14.48 11.94
C ASP A 10 1.99 13.57 10.72
N ARG A 11 2.16 12.28 11.02
CA ARG A 11 2.37 11.24 9.99
C ARG A 11 1.18 11.12 9.04
N HIS A 12 -0.02 11.50 9.47
CA HIS A 12 -1.19 11.50 8.61
C HIS A 12 -1.05 12.61 7.55
N GLU A 13 -0.70 13.82 7.97
CA GLU A 13 -0.45 14.93 7.03
C GLU A 13 0.71 14.63 6.08
N ALA A 14 1.79 14.03 6.58
CA ALA A 14 2.92 13.61 5.75
C ALA A 14 2.50 12.59 4.68
N ALA A 15 1.72 11.56 5.06
CA ALA A 15 1.18 10.58 4.11
C ALA A 15 0.25 11.25 3.08
N ARG A 16 -0.64 12.15 3.52
CA ARG A 16 -1.53 12.90 2.61
C ARG A 16 -0.74 13.70 1.59
N LYS A 17 0.27 14.46 2.02
CA LYS A 17 1.12 15.27 1.14
C LYS A 17 1.84 14.41 0.11
N LEU A 18 2.43 13.29 0.54
CA LEU A 18 3.15 12.39 -0.36
C LEU A 18 2.20 11.77 -1.40
N VAL A 19 1.06 11.24 -0.95
CA VAL A 19 0.07 10.62 -1.85
C VAL A 19 -0.46 11.63 -2.86
N THR A 20 -0.81 12.83 -2.42
CA THR A 20 -1.30 13.91 -3.31
C THR A 20 -0.21 14.39 -4.27
N ALA A 21 1.06 14.48 -3.84
CA ALA A 21 2.17 14.87 -4.73
C ALA A 21 2.40 13.84 -5.85
N GLY A 22 2.12 12.56 -5.60
CA GLY A 22 2.12 11.53 -6.63
C GLY A 22 0.90 11.56 -7.54
N GLY A 23 -0.13 12.37 -7.26
CA GLY A 23 -1.40 12.36 -7.99
C GLY A 23 -2.42 11.32 -7.48
N GLY A 24 -2.15 10.66 -6.35
CA GLY A 24 -3.07 9.75 -5.69
C GLY A 24 -4.01 10.45 -4.71
N LYS A 25 -4.95 9.68 -4.16
CA LYS A 25 -5.92 10.11 -3.16
C LYS A 25 -5.82 9.26 -1.90
N LEU A 26 -5.51 9.89 -0.77
CA LEU A 26 -5.51 9.20 0.52
C LEU A 26 -6.95 8.85 0.93
N ILE A 27 -7.23 7.57 1.16
CA ILE A 27 -8.54 7.06 1.56
C ILE A 27 -8.63 6.92 3.09
N SER A 28 -7.62 6.30 3.70
CA SER A 28 -7.59 6.10 5.14
C SER A 28 -6.17 5.97 5.68
N PHE A 29 -6.01 6.33 6.96
CA PHE A 29 -4.77 6.21 7.70
C PHE A 29 -5.06 5.76 9.12
N TYR A 30 -4.48 4.64 9.53
CA TYR A 30 -4.64 4.06 10.86
C TYR A 30 -3.28 3.81 11.51
N ARG A 31 -3.28 3.67 12.84
CA ARG A 31 -2.09 3.33 13.64
C ARG A 31 -2.35 2.04 14.40
N THR A 32 -1.33 1.19 14.50
CA THR A 32 -1.34 0.04 15.41
C THR A 32 -0.70 0.44 16.74
N LEU A 33 -1.23 -0.10 17.84
CA LEU A 33 -0.70 0.15 19.19
C LEU A 33 -0.05 -1.09 19.82
N SER A 34 -0.41 -2.29 19.35
CA SER A 34 -0.04 -3.57 19.96
C SER A 34 1.23 -4.21 19.40
N GLU A 35 1.66 -3.83 18.19
CA GLU A 35 2.89 -4.33 17.55
C GLU A 35 3.64 -3.15 16.91
N GLY A 36 4.47 -2.48 17.72
CA GLY A 36 5.25 -1.30 17.33
C GLY A 36 4.40 -0.09 16.88
N PRO A 37 5.03 1.08 16.64
CA PRO A 37 4.35 2.21 16.03
C PRO A 37 4.18 1.97 14.52
N GLY A 38 3.25 1.09 14.15
CA GLY A 38 2.90 0.77 12.77
C GLY A 38 1.81 1.68 12.19
N VAL A 39 1.70 1.68 10.86
CA VAL A 39 0.65 2.41 10.13
C VAL A 39 0.02 1.51 9.07
N LEU A 40 -1.29 1.68 8.88
CA LEU A 40 -2.00 1.15 7.73
C LEU A 40 -2.50 2.33 6.90
N ILE A 41 -2.07 2.39 5.64
CA ILE A 41 -2.43 3.45 4.71
C ILE A 41 -3.17 2.81 3.54
N ILE A 42 -4.37 3.30 3.24
CA ILE A 42 -5.11 2.94 2.03
C ILE A 42 -5.22 4.21 1.20
N PHE A 43 -4.82 4.12 -0.07
CA PHE A 43 -4.91 5.21 -1.02
C PHE A 43 -5.27 4.68 -2.40
N GLU A 44 -5.88 5.54 -3.21
CA GLU A 44 -6.25 5.28 -4.60
C GLU A 44 -5.23 5.92 -5.53
N SER A 45 -4.82 5.18 -6.56
CA SER A 45 -3.82 5.57 -7.55
C SER A 45 -3.76 4.52 -8.65
N ASP A 46 -3.25 4.88 -9.85
CA ASP A 46 -2.83 3.87 -10.82
C ASP A 46 -1.63 3.04 -10.27
N PRO A 47 -1.37 1.83 -10.80
CA PRO A 47 -0.35 0.93 -10.27
C PRO A 47 1.08 1.48 -10.31
N ILE A 48 1.43 2.26 -11.33
CA ILE A 48 2.79 2.82 -11.48
C ILE A 48 3.00 3.89 -10.42
N THR A 49 2.05 4.80 -10.30
CA THR A 49 2.08 5.87 -9.29
C THR A 49 2.04 5.30 -7.88
N ALA A 50 1.27 4.25 -7.62
CA ALA A 50 1.20 3.62 -6.30
C ALA A 50 2.54 3.01 -5.89
N ALA A 51 3.23 2.34 -6.82
CA ALA A 51 4.56 1.81 -6.60
C ALA A 51 5.60 2.93 -6.36
N ALA A 52 5.51 4.03 -7.10
CA ALA A 52 6.40 5.18 -6.95
C ALA A 52 6.22 5.88 -5.58
N ILE A 53 4.98 6.12 -5.15
CA ILE A 53 4.65 6.66 -3.81
C ILE A 53 5.25 5.77 -2.72
N ASN A 54 5.06 4.45 -2.83
CA ASN A 54 5.59 3.49 -1.87
C ASN A 54 7.13 3.51 -1.85
N ALA A 55 7.78 3.54 -3.02
CA ALA A 55 9.24 3.59 -3.12
C ALA A 55 9.82 4.86 -2.47
N VAL A 56 9.22 6.02 -2.69
CA VAL A 56 9.64 7.28 -2.05
C VAL A 56 9.48 7.21 -0.53
N ALA A 57 8.37 6.67 -0.03
CA ALA A 57 8.12 6.53 1.40
C ALA A 57 9.16 5.63 2.10
N VAL A 58 9.52 4.51 1.45
CA VAL A 58 10.54 3.57 1.94
C VAL A 58 11.94 4.19 1.86
N ALA A 59 12.31 4.77 0.72
CA ALA A 59 13.63 5.38 0.51
C ALA A 59 13.90 6.56 1.46
N GLY A 60 12.85 7.29 1.88
CA GLY A 60 12.92 8.36 2.87
C GLY A 60 13.21 7.87 4.30
N GLY A 61 13.28 6.56 4.55
CA GLY A 61 13.58 5.97 5.86
C GLY A 61 12.45 6.10 6.89
N ALA A 62 11.27 6.60 6.48
CA ALA A 62 10.11 6.76 7.36
C ALA A 62 9.35 5.45 7.60
N LEU A 63 9.53 4.46 6.71
CA LEU A 63 8.89 3.15 6.77
C LEU A 63 9.95 2.05 6.73
N MET A 64 9.75 1.01 7.55
CA MET A 64 10.46 -0.26 7.52
C MET A 64 9.43 -1.40 7.54
N ASP A 65 9.83 -2.62 7.18
CA ASP A 65 8.95 -3.81 7.19
C ASP A 65 7.63 -3.61 6.40
N VAL A 66 7.73 -2.99 5.21
CA VAL A 66 6.58 -2.57 4.42
C VAL A 66 5.95 -3.73 3.67
N LYS A 67 4.66 -3.98 3.91
CA LYS A 67 3.80 -4.80 3.06
C LYS A 67 2.99 -3.93 2.10
N PHE A 68 3.42 -3.87 0.85
CA PHE A 68 2.69 -3.18 -0.22
C PHE A 68 1.83 -4.18 -1.00
N THR A 69 0.54 -3.90 -1.16
CA THR A 69 -0.41 -4.81 -1.83
C THR A 69 -1.53 -4.01 -2.49
N ARG A 70 -1.84 -4.34 -3.75
CA ARG A 70 -3.04 -3.83 -4.43
C ARG A 70 -4.29 -4.47 -3.82
N LEU A 71 -5.26 -3.63 -3.49
CA LEU A 71 -6.61 -4.06 -3.16
C LEU A 71 -7.43 -4.20 -4.45
N TRP A 72 -8.34 -5.18 -4.47
CA TRP A 72 -9.23 -5.45 -5.58
C TRP A 72 -10.67 -5.24 -5.11
N SER A 73 -11.49 -4.61 -5.94
CA SER A 73 -12.93 -4.57 -5.75
C SER A 73 -13.55 -5.96 -5.90
N ASP A 74 -14.76 -6.16 -5.37
CA ASP A 74 -15.47 -7.43 -5.51
C ASP A 74 -15.80 -7.78 -6.98
N GLU A 75 -16.06 -6.76 -7.80
CA GLU A 75 -16.28 -6.90 -9.24
C GLU A 75 -15.01 -7.37 -9.97
N GLU A 76 -13.86 -6.78 -9.65
CA GLU A 76 -12.57 -7.22 -10.20
C GLU A 76 -12.27 -8.65 -9.76
N VAL A 77 -12.48 -9.00 -8.50
CA VAL A 77 -12.26 -10.37 -8.00
C VAL A 77 -13.17 -11.36 -8.73
N THR A 78 -14.42 -11.00 -8.98
CA THR A 78 -15.36 -11.82 -9.76
C THR A 78 -14.86 -12.01 -11.19
N SER A 79 -14.39 -10.95 -11.83
CA SER A 79 -13.82 -10.97 -13.19
C SER A 79 -12.54 -11.80 -13.26
N ILE A 80 -11.66 -11.70 -12.26
CA ILE A 80 -10.46 -12.52 -12.09
C ILE A 80 -10.85 -14.00 -11.98
N ARG A 81 -11.85 -14.34 -11.17
CA ARG A 81 -12.32 -15.73 -11.01
C ARG A 81 -12.90 -16.30 -12.30
N LYS A 82 -13.62 -15.50 -13.09
CA LYS A 82 -14.10 -15.90 -14.43
C LYS A 82 -12.91 -16.15 -15.36
N LYS A 83 -11.97 -15.20 -15.43
CA LYS A 83 -10.79 -15.33 -16.29
C LYS A 83 -9.93 -16.54 -15.92
N ARG A 84 -9.80 -16.84 -14.63
CA ARG A 84 -9.11 -18.03 -14.12
C ARG A 84 -9.68 -19.31 -14.74
N LYS A 85 -11.01 -19.47 -14.79
CA LYS A 85 -11.66 -20.65 -15.37
C LYS A 85 -11.38 -20.81 -16.87
N GLU A 86 -11.21 -19.71 -17.59
CA GLU A 86 -10.88 -19.76 -19.03
C GLU A 86 -9.45 -20.28 -19.28
N ILE A 87 -8.51 -19.95 -18.39
CA ILE A 87 -7.09 -20.28 -18.59
C ILE A 87 -6.64 -21.54 -17.84
N GLU A 88 -7.41 -22.02 -16.85
CA GLU A 88 -7.02 -23.16 -16.01
C GLU A 88 -6.81 -24.43 -16.83
N GLY A 89 -7.61 -24.64 -17.89
CA GLY A 89 -7.44 -25.80 -18.79
C GLY A 89 -6.22 -25.72 -19.71
N ALA A 90 -5.64 -24.53 -19.90
CA ALA A 90 -4.44 -24.35 -20.74
C ALA A 90 -3.15 -24.60 -19.96
N TYR A 91 -3.17 -24.54 -18.63
CA TYR A 91 -2.01 -24.76 -17.79
C TYR A 91 -1.91 -26.25 -17.40
N LYS A 92 -0.81 -26.89 -17.82
CA LYS A 92 -0.39 -28.18 -17.29
C LYS A 92 0.78 -27.94 -16.34
N PRO A 93 0.65 -28.24 -15.04
CA PRO A 93 1.76 -28.13 -14.12
C PRO A 93 2.96 -28.92 -14.63
N PRO A 94 4.20 -28.39 -14.53
CA PRO A 94 5.38 -29.19 -14.80
C PRO A 94 5.49 -30.28 -13.71
N GLY A 95 5.31 -31.55 -14.10
CA GLY A 95 5.33 -32.72 -13.20
C GLY A 95 4.61 -33.92 -13.79
#